data_AF-A0A709YCK5-F1
#
_entry.id   AF-A0A709YCK5-F1
#
_cell.length_a   1.000
_cell.length_b   1.000
_cell.length_c   1.000
_cell.angle_alpha   90.00
_cell.angle_beta   90.00
_cell.angle_gamma   90.00
#
_symmetry.space_group_name_H-M   'P 1'
#
loop_
_entity.id
_entity.type
_entity.pdbx_description
1 polymer ?
#
loop_
_entity_poly.entity_id
_entity_poly.type
_entity_poly.pdbx_seq_one_letter_code
_entity_poly.pdbx_strand_id
1 'polypeptide(L)'
;MARFNAAFTRIKIMFSRIRGLISCQSNTQTIAPTLSPPSSGHVSFAGIDYPLLPLNHQTPLVFQWFERNPDRFGQNEIPIINTQKNPYLNNIINAAIIEKERIIGIFVDGDFSKGQRKALGKLE
;
A
#
# COMPACT_ATOMS: atom_id res chain seq x y z
N MET A 1 6.59 -11.16 -25.02
CA MET A 1 6.45 -11.76 -23.68
C MET A 1 7.52 -11.16 -22.77
N ALA A 2 7.18 -10.11 -22.00
CA ALA A 2 8.11 -9.48 -21.07
C ALA A 2 8.20 -10.31 -19.78
N ARG A 3 9.44 -10.56 -19.32
CA ARG A 3 9.75 -11.33 -18.12
C ARG A 3 9.32 -10.55 -16.87
N PHE A 4 8.20 -10.95 -16.26
CA PHE A 4 7.82 -10.60 -14.89
C PHE A 4 8.69 -11.40 -13.93
N ASN A 5 9.87 -10.92 -13.53
CA ASN A 5 10.68 -11.64 -12.55
C ASN A 5 11.40 -10.67 -11.61
N ALA A 6 11.15 -10.82 -10.31
CA ALA A 6 11.73 -10.17 -9.13
C ALA A 6 11.23 -8.79 -8.67
N ALA A 7 10.65 -7.92 -9.52
CA ALA A 7 10.26 -6.57 -9.10
C ALA A 7 9.01 -6.48 -8.20
N PHE A 8 8.18 -7.53 -8.16
CA PHE A 8 6.84 -7.46 -7.58
C PHE A 8 6.65 -8.20 -6.26
N THR A 9 7.64 -8.97 -5.81
CA THR A 9 7.57 -9.84 -4.62
C THR A 9 7.20 -9.10 -3.32
N ARG A 10 7.32 -7.77 -3.29
CA ARG A 10 7.01 -6.91 -2.14
C ARG A 10 5.73 -6.08 -2.28
N ILE A 11 5.02 -6.17 -3.41
CA ILE A 11 3.66 -5.66 -3.49
C ILE A 11 2.77 -6.58 -2.65
N LYS A 12 1.93 -5.99 -1.80
CA LYS A 12 0.96 -6.71 -0.97
C LYS A 12 -0.44 -6.19 -1.23
N ILE A 13 -1.30 -7.04 -1.80
CA ILE A 13 -2.70 -6.70 -2.01
C ILE A 13 -3.47 -6.99 -0.72
N MET A 14 -4.11 -5.96 -0.18
CA MET A 14 -4.91 -6.05 1.04
C MET A 14 -6.37 -5.78 0.68
N PHE A 15 -7.23 -6.78 0.80
CA PHE A 15 -8.66 -6.60 0.59
C PHE A 15 -9.33 -6.10 1.88
N SER A 16 -10.14 -5.04 1.75
CA SER A 16 -11.09 -4.64 2.80
C SER A 16 -12.01 -5.82 3.13
N ARG A 17 -12.03 -6.25 4.40
CA ARG A 17 -12.92 -7.33 4.89
C ARG A 17 -14.19 -6.79 5.56
N ILE A 18 -14.42 -5.48 5.52
CA ILE A 18 -15.37 -4.80 6.40
C ILE A 18 -16.68 -4.55 5.64
N ARG A 19 -17.68 -5.41 5.86
CA ARG A 19 -19.12 -5.07 5.74
C ARG A 19 -19.81 -4.97 7.12
N GLY A 20 -19.05 -4.91 8.21
CA GLY A 20 -19.54 -4.80 9.59
C GLY A 20 -18.62 -3.95 10.46
N LEU A 21 -19.15 -3.36 11.53
CA LEU A 21 -18.50 -2.40 12.44
C LEU A 21 -17.00 -2.68 12.66
N ILE A 22 -16.18 -1.65 12.41
CA ILE A 22 -14.77 -1.64 12.75
C ILE A 22 -14.66 -1.65 14.27
N SER A 23 -14.54 -2.85 14.86
CA SER A 23 -14.01 -2.97 16.20
C SER A 23 -12.50 -2.75 16.09
N CYS A 24 -12.01 -1.60 16.55
CA CYS A 24 -10.59 -1.37 16.76
C CYS A 24 -10.10 -2.39 17.81
N GLN A 25 -9.64 -3.56 17.37
CA GLN A 25 -8.92 -4.45 18.26
C GLN A 25 -7.56 -3.82 18.53
N SER A 26 -7.42 -3.24 19.72
CA SER A 26 -6.14 -2.81 20.28
C SER A 26 -5.27 -4.03 20.51
N ASN A 27 -4.57 -4.50 19.48
CA ASN A 27 -3.47 -5.43 19.68
C ASN A 27 -2.31 -4.63 20.29
N THR A 28 -2.22 -4.62 21.61
CA THR A 28 -0.95 -4.31 22.30
C THR A 28 0.01 -5.45 22.03
N GLN A 29 0.64 -5.44 20.86
CA GLN A 29 1.90 -6.14 20.70
C GLN A 29 2.94 -5.35 21.49
N THR A 30 3.52 -5.96 22.51
CA THR A 30 4.76 -5.48 23.12
C THR A 30 5.85 -5.60 22.05
N ILE A 31 6.02 -4.54 21.28
CA ILE A 31 7.16 -4.39 20.38
C ILE A 31 8.36 -4.26 21.29
N ALA A 32 9.23 -5.29 21.34
CA ALA A 32 10.55 -5.14 21.95
C ALA A 32 11.19 -3.88 21.36
N PRO A 33 11.87 -3.02 22.15
CA PRO A 33 12.40 -1.76 21.65
C PRO A 33 13.43 -2.03 20.55
N THR A 34 12.96 -2.06 19.31
CA THR A 34 13.80 -1.85 18.14
C THR A 34 14.46 -0.51 18.36
N LEU A 35 15.79 -0.46 18.39
CA LEU A 35 16.57 0.77 18.45
C LEU A 35 16.01 1.75 17.41
N SER A 36 15.14 2.66 17.86
CA SER A 36 14.67 3.77 17.06
C SER A 36 15.90 4.65 16.82
N PRO A 37 16.18 5.04 15.56
CA PRO A 37 17.28 5.95 15.30
C PRO A 37 17.15 7.19 16.20
N PRO A 38 18.26 7.77 16.67
CA PRO A 38 18.20 8.97 17.51
C PRO A 38 17.40 10.06 16.79
N SER A 39 16.53 10.75 17.55
CA SER A 39 15.77 11.91 17.05
C SER A 39 16.75 12.95 16.49
N SER A 40 16.50 13.43 15.27
CA SER A 40 17.41 14.38 14.60
C SER A 40 17.28 15.81 15.12
N GLY A 41 16.30 16.08 16.00
CA GLY A 41 16.04 17.41 16.53
C GLY A 41 14.62 17.58 17.06
N HIS A 42 14.25 18.83 17.32
CA HIS A 42 12.91 19.24 17.73
C HIS A 42 12.40 20.34 16.80
N VAL A 43 11.08 20.44 16.67
CA VAL A 43 10.39 21.53 15.99
C VAL A 43 9.36 22.13 16.91
N SER A 44 9.23 23.46 16.92
CA SER A 44 8.31 24.16 17.81
C SER A 44 7.02 24.55 17.08
N PHE A 45 5.88 24.29 17.70
CA PHE A 45 4.58 24.79 17.25
C PHE A 45 3.76 25.22 18.47
N ALA A 46 3.20 26.43 18.43
CA ALA A 46 2.44 27.03 19.54
C ALA A 46 3.19 27.05 20.90
N GLY A 47 4.52 27.25 20.87
CA GLY A 47 5.35 27.27 22.07
C GLY A 47 5.62 25.89 22.69
N ILE A 48 5.25 24.81 22.01
CA ILE A 48 5.52 23.43 22.41
C ILE A 48 6.55 22.83 21.46
N ASP A 49 7.59 22.22 22.02
CA ASP A 49 8.62 21.50 21.26
C ASP A 49 8.24 20.04 21.04
N TYR A 50 8.29 19.59 19.79
CA TYR A 50 7.98 18.22 19.37
C TYR A 50 9.25 17.55 18.81
N PRO A 51 9.62 16.34 19.28
CA PRO A 51 10.76 15.61 18.74
C PRO A 51 10.49 15.13 17.31
N LEU A 52 11.48 15.24 16.43
CA LEU A 52 11.44 14.67 15.09
C LEU A 52 11.75 13.16 15.14
N LEU A 53 10.71 12.35 15.32
CA LEU A 53 10.83 10.90 15.32
C LEU A 53 11.09 10.37 13.90
N PRO A 54 12.16 9.57 13.69
CA PRO A 54 12.51 9.08 12.37
C PRO A 54 11.60 7.92 11.92
N LEU A 55 11.19 7.95 10.66
CA LEU A 55 10.64 6.79 9.96
C LEU A 55 11.77 6.11 9.18
N ASN A 56 12.11 4.88 9.55
CA ASN A 56 13.20 4.18 8.91
C ASN A 56 12.86 3.79 7.46
N HIS A 57 13.88 3.40 6.70
CA HIS A 57 13.73 2.98 5.30
C HIS A 57 12.88 1.71 5.13
N GLN A 58 12.61 0.93 6.18
CA GLN A 58 11.74 -0.24 6.09
C GLN A 58 10.25 0.09 6.30
N THR A 59 9.92 1.34 6.68
CA THR A 59 8.53 1.80 6.80
C THR A 59 7.80 1.55 5.48
N PRO A 60 6.71 0.76 5.46
CA PRO A 60 6.02 0.40 4.22
C PRO A 60 5.34 1.62 3.60
N LEU A 61 5.21 1.60 2.27
CA LEU A 61 4.34 2.53 1.56
C LEU A 61 2.96 1.89 1.37
N VAL A 62 1.89 2.66 1.50
CA VAL A 62 0.52 2.18 1.33
C VAL A 62 -0.23 3.07 0.36
N PHE A 63 -0.79 2.46 -0.68
CA PHE A 63 -1.73 3.06 -1.62
C PHE A 63 -3.13 2.49 -1.37
N GLN A 64 -4.16 3.23 -1.76
CA GLN A 64 -5.55 2.79 -1.64
C GLN A 64 -6.30 2.94 -2.98
N TRP A 65 -7.08 1.93 -3.34
CA TRP A 65 -8.00 2.01 -4.48
C TRP A 65 -9.32 1.31 -4.20
N PHE A 66 -10.36 2.11 -3.94
CA PHE A 66 -11.71 1.61 -3.71
C PHE A 66 -12.53 1.88 -4.97
N GLU A 67 -12.87 0.80 -5.67
CA GLU A 67 -13.55 0.89 -6.95
C GLU A 67 -15.06 0.70 -6.78
N ARG A 68 -15.82 1.72 -7.20
CA ARG A 68 -17.28 1.71 -7.14
C ARG A 68 -17.89 0.87 -8.26
N ASN A 69 -17.29 0.88 -9.45
CA ASN A 69 -17.80 0.19 -10.63
C ASN A 69 -16.71 -0.69 -11.27
N PRO A 70 -16.44 -1.90 -10.73
CA PRO A 70 -15.42 -2.80 -11.27
C PRO A 70 -15.65 -3.23 -12.72
N ASP A 71 -16.89 -3.21 -13.21
CA ASP A 71 -17.24 -3.65 -14.57
C ASP A 71 -16.71 -2.71 -15.67
N ARG A 72 -16.22 -1.52 -15.29
CA ARG A 72 -15.51 -0.62 -16.22
C ARG A 72 -14.15 -1.17 -16.69
N PHE A 73 -13.64 -2.20 -16.03
CA PHE A 73 -12.39 -2.89 -16.39
C PHE A 73 -12.72 -4.22 -17.04
N GLY A 74 -11.80 -4.74 -17.86
CA GLY A 74 -11.91 -6.11 -18.37
C GLY A 74 -11.99 -7.15 -17.24
N GLN A 75 -12.68 -8.25 -17.51
CA GLN A 75 -12.92 -9.32 -16.52
C GLN A 75 -11.64 -9.95 -15.94
N ASN A 76 -10.50 -9.82 -16.64
CA ASN A 76 -9.19 -10.34 -16.21
C ASN A 76 -8.12 -9.23 -16.07
N GLU A 77 -8.55 -7.97 -15.98
CA GLU A 77 -7.66 -6.81 -15.82
C GLU A 77 -7.50 -6.45 -14.34
N ILE A 78 -6.40 -5.76 -14.02
CA ILE A 78 -6.21 -5.19 -12.69
C ILE A 78 -7.18 -4.01 -12.55
N PRO A 79 -8.11 -4.01 -11.58
CA PRO A 79 -9.17 -3.01 -11.47
C PRO A 79 -8.68 -1.73 -10.76
N ILE A 80 -7.56 -1.19 -11.23
CA ILE A 80 -6.97 0.09 -10.80
C ILE A 80 -6.77 0.92 -12.07
N ILE A 81 -7.22 2.17 -12.07
CA ILE A 81 -7.16 3.02 -13.26
C ILE A 81 -5.72 3.19 -13.75
N ASN A 82 -5.53 3.07 -15.06
CA ASN A 82 -4.21 3.19 -15.68
C ASN A 82 -4.28 3.78 -17.09
N THR A 83 -4.96 4.92 -17.23
CA THR A 83 -5.02 5.65 -18.51
C THR A 83 -3.84 6.61 -18.65
N GLN A 84 -3.64 7.20 -19.82
CA GLN A 84 -2.61 8.24 -20.01
C GLN A 84 -2.78 9.43 -19.05
N LYS A 85 -4.04 9.84 -18.80
CA LYS A 85 -4.36 10.94 -17.89
C LYS A 85 -4.22 10.54 -16.42
N ASN A 86 -4.58 9.29 -16.08
CA ASN A 86 -4.56 8.77 -14.71
C ASN A 86 -3.80 7.43 -14.66
N PRO A 87 -2.46 7.45 -14.72
CA PRO A 87 -1.62 6.25 -14.77
C PRO A 87 -1.34 5.71 -13.36
N TYR A 88 -2.37 5.55 -12.51
CA TYR A 88 -2.17 5.27 -11.08
C TYR A 88 -1.55 3.90 -10.83
N LEU A 89 -1.96 2.86 -11.56
CA LEU A 89 -1.31 1.55 -11.46
C LEU A 89 0.17 1.64 -11.86
N ASN A 90 0.51 2.35 -12.93
CA ASN A 90 1.91 2.55 -13.32
C ASN A 90 2.70 3.32 -12.24
N ASN A 91 2.10 4.32 -11.60
CA ASN A 91 2.76 5.06 -10.52
C ASN A 91 3.08 4.16 -9.31
N ILE A 92 2.17 3.27 -8.95
CA ILE A 92 2.38 2.29 -7.87
C ILE A 92 3.50 1.30 -8.25
N ILE A 93 3.48 0.80 -9.48
CA ILE A 93 4.54 -0.08 -10.00
C ILE A 93 5.89 0.64 -9.97
N ASN A 94 5.95 1.90 -10.40
CA ASN A 94 7.17 2.70 -10.37
C ASN A 94 7.68 2.90 -8.94
N ALA A 95 6.78 3.16 -7.98
CA ALA A 95 7.15 3.25 -6.56
C ALA A 95 7.75 1.94 -6.06
N ALA A 96 7.19 0.78 -6.44
CA ALA A 96 7.73 -0.53 -6.08
C ALA A 96 9.09 -0.84 -6.72
N ILE A 97 9.33 -0.36 -7.94
CA ILE A 97 10.62 -0.49 -8.62
C ILE A 97 11.69 0.36 -7.93
N ILE A 98 11.35 1.60 -7.54
CA ILE A 98 12.28 2.52 -6.85
C ILE A 98 12.57 2.01 -5.43
N GLU A 99 11.54 1.70 -4.67
CA GLU A 99 11.62 1.26 -3.27
C GLU A 99 11.65 -0.27 -3.16
N LYS A 100 12.55 -0.90 -3.92
CA LYS A 100 12.67 -2.36 -4.09
C LYS A 100 12.80 -3.18 -2.80
N GLU A 101 13.20 -2.55 -1.70
CA GLU A 101 13.39 -3.19 -0.40
C GLU A 101 12.25 -2.91 0.58
N ARG A 102 11.32 -2.01 0.24
CA ARG A 102 10.14 -1.70 1.05
C ARG A 102 8.95 -2.58 0.66
N ILE A 103 8.07 -2.81 1.63
CA ILE A 103 6.75 -3.36 1.34
C ILE A 103 5.90 -2.25 0.72
N ILE A 104 5.23 -2.56 -0.39
CA ILE A 104 4.27 -1.67 -1.05
C ILE A 104 2.87 -2.26 -0.89
N GLY A 105 2.12 -1.78 0.08
CA GLY A 105 0.74 -2.17 0.31
C GLY A 105 -0.20 -1.50 -0.70
N ILE A 106 -1.12 -2.27 -1.29
CA ILE A 106 -2.25 -1.73 -2.06
C ILE A 106 -3.53 -2.19 -1.37
N PHE A 107 -4.18 -1.28 -0.67
CA PHE A 107 -5.45 -1.53 0.01
C PHE A 107 -6.62 -1.33 -0.94
N VAL A 108 -7.31 -2.41 -1.27
CA VAL A 108 -8.35 -2.43 -2.30
C VAL A 108 -9.71 -2.83 -1.74
N ASP A 109 -10.77 -2.24 -2.30
CA ASP A 109 -12.16 -2.61 -2.04
C ASP A 109 -12.99 -2.43 -3.33
N GLY A 110 -14.05 -3.20 -3.45
CA GLY A 110 -14.89 -3.28 -4.65
C GLY A 110 -15.41 -4.69 -4.90
N ASP A 111 -16.53 -4.79 -5.61
CA ASP A 111 -17.12 -6.08 -6.00
C ASP A 111 -16.38 -6.68 -7.21
N PHE A 112 -15.10 -6.99 -7.02
CA PHE A 112 -14.23 -7.46 -8.08
C PHE A 112 -14.60 -8.86 -8.53
N SER A 113 -14.60 -9.07 -9.84
CA SER A 113 -14.80 -10.39 -10.43
C SER A 113 -13.68 -11.36 -10.04
N LYS A 114 -13.92 -12.66 -10.20
CA LYS A 114 -12.90 -13.69 -9.93
C LYS A 114 -11.64 -13.49 -10.79
N GLY A 115 -11.80 -13.03 -12.03
CA GLY A 115 -10.69 -12.76 -12.93
C GLY A 115 -9.89 -11.52 -12.52
N GLN A 116 -10.55 -10.46 -12.06
CA GLN A 116 -9.89 -9.26 -11.54
C GLN A 116 -9.12 -9.54 -10.25
N ARG A 117 -9.68 -10.34 -9.32
CA ARG A 117 -8.95 -10.80 -8.12
C ARG A 117 -7.73 -11.64 -8.48
N LYS A 118 -7.84 -12.49 -9.51
CA LYS A 118 -6.70 -13.25 -10.04
C LYS A 118 -5.65 -12.34 -10.68
N ALA A 119 -6.06 -11.26 -11.34
CA ALA A 119 -5.14 -10.27 -11.92
C ALA A 119 -4.37 -9.51 -10.83
N LEU A 120 -5.06 -9.09 -9.75
CA LEU A 120 -4.43 -8.52 -8.56
C LEU A 120 -3.43 -9.50 -7.92
N GLY A 121 -3.80 -10.78 -7.80
CA GLY A 121 -2.90 -11.81 -7.27
C GLY A 121 -1.73 -12.17 -8.19
N LYS A 122 -1.70 -11.72 -9.44
CA LYS A 122 -0.53 -11.81 -10.33
C LYS A 122 0.38 -10.57 -10.25
N LEU A 123 -0.13 -9.47 -9.71
CA LEU A 123 0.62 -8.24 -9.49
C LEU A 123 1.48 -8.32 -8.22
N GLU A 124 1.05 -9.12 -7.25
CA GLU A 124 1.86 -9.58 -6.10
C GLU A 124 2.84 -10.68 -6.52
#